data_AF-A0A151A8S0-F1
#
_entry.id   AF-A0A151A8S0-F1
#
_cell.length_a   1.000
_cell.length_b   1.000
_cell.length_c   1.000
_cell.angle_alpha   90.00
_cell.angle_beta   90.00
_cell.angle_gamma   90.00
#
_symmetry.space_group_name_H-M   'P 1'
#
loop_
_entity.id
_entity.type
_entity.pdbx_description
1 polymer ?
#
loop_
_entity_poly.entity_id
_entity_poly.type
_entity_poly.pdbx_seq_one_letter_code
_entity_poly.pdbx_strand_id
1 'polypeptide(L)'
;MVDVSGHFAMALLFAAPAWVLWGHRGALGFTGFTLVTAMLPDSDLVLQHYLPVSHHGVTHTVLFVALVSVLSGAVAARWLTAHFNTHRWIRSTTIPTETVFLFATAGLLTGGVSHIFADLLSAPDIAAPLAPFWPVYPEHIIIDVIYYNSPIWNFGLLAVAVALHLALARYEGYPLETRYRIGEREESEASAAVYD
;
A
#
# COMPACT_ATOMS: atom_id res chain seq x y z
N MET A 1 -0.47 -11.10 15.86
CA MET A 1 -0.20 -9.70 15.53
C MET A 1 1.28 -9.44 15.68
N VAL A 2 1.99 -9.42 14.56
CA VAL A 2 3.39 -8.98 14.55
C VAL A 2 3.47 -7.58 15.19
N ASP A 3 4.61 -7.22 15.77
CA ASP A 3 4.79 -5.83 16.23
C ASP A 3 4.60 -4.86 15.03
N VAL A 4 4.28 -3.60 15.31
CA VAL A 4 4.02 -2.55 14.31
C VAL A 4 5.16 -2.48 13.27
N SER A 5 6.39 -2.74 13.72
CA SER A 5 7.59 -2.83 12.90
C SER A 5 7.51 -3.90 11.81
N GLY A 6 6.98 -5.09 12.10
CA GLY A 6 6.83 -6.15 11.10
C GLY A 6 5.67 -5.91 10.14
N HIS A 7 4.60 -5.23 10.56
CA HIS A 7 3.56 -4.75 9.65
C HIS A 7 4.10 -3.75 8.64
N PHE A 8 4.91 -2.78 9.10
CA PHE A 8 5.59 -1.85 8.18
C PHE A 8 6.59 -2.55 7.26
N ALA A 9 7.30 -3.57 7.75
CA ALA A 9 8.17 -4.38 6.91
C ALA A 9 7.39 -5.05 5.77
N MET A 10 6.25 -5.69 6.07
CA MET A 10 5.40 -6.31 5.05
C MET A 10 4.79 -5.29 4.10
N ALA A 11 4.33 -4.14 4.60
CA ALA A 11 3.81 -3.06 3.78
C ALA A 11 4.84 -2.53 2.77
N LEU A 12 6.11 -2.38 3.18
CA LEU A 12 7.20 -2.02 2.28
C LEU A 12 7.42 -3.11 1.21
N LEU A 13 7.53 -4.38 1.60
CA LEU A 13 7.72 -5.47 0.64
C LEU A 13 6.60 -5.53 -0.41
N PHE A 14 5.35 -5.33 0.02
CA PHE A 14 4.19 -5.30 -0.86
C PHE A 14 4.12 -4.03 -1.74
N ALA A 15 4.74 -2.92 -1.31
CA ALA A 15 4.84 -1.69 -2.08
C ALA A 15 5.97 -1.71 -3.12
N ALA A 16 6.92 -2.65 -3.05
CA ALA A 16 8.05 -2.74 -3.98
C ALA A 16 7.68 -2.74 -5.47
N PRO A 17 6.59 -3.40 -5.94
CA PRO A 17 6.17 -3.32 -7.34
C PRO A 17 5.86 -1.90 -7.84
N ALA A 18 5.59 -0.94 -6.94
CA ALA A 18 5.25 0.43 -7.32
C ALA A 18 6.40 1.15 -8.05
N TRP A 19 7.65 0.74 -7.82
CA TRP A 19 8.83 1.27 -8.52
C TRP A 19 8.74 1.07 -10.03
N VAL A 20 8.21 -0.08 -10.48
CA VAL A 20 8.04 -0.40 -11.90
C VAL A 20 6.82 0.31 -12.51
N LEU A 21 5.83 0.67 -11.69
CA LEU A 21 4.55 1.19 -12.17
C LEU A 21 4.51 2.72 -12.27
N TRP A 22 5.04 3.43 -11.28
CA TRP A 22 4.73 4.85 -11.04
C TRP A 22 5.92 5.81 -11.26
N GLY A 23 7.08 5.29 -11.66
CA GLY A 23 8.34 6.02 -11.69
C GLY A 23 8.77 6.51 -10.30
N HIS A 24 9.95 7.13 -10.20
CA HIS A 24 10.59 7.40 -8.91
C HIS A 24 9.70 8.13 -7.87
N ARG A 25 9.09 9.27 -8.25
CA ARG A 25 8.31 10.09 -7.31
C ARG A 25 6.97 9.46 -6.95
N GLY A 26 6.32 8.85 -7.92
CA GLY A 26 5.06 8.13 -7.70
C GLY A 26 5.27 6.90 -6.83
N ALA A 27 6.35 6.14 -7.06
CA ALA A 27 6.71 4.99 -6.24
C ALA A 27 7.01 5.37 -4.78
N LEU A 28 7.75 6.44 -4.54
CA LEU A 28 7.98 6.97 -3.19
C LEU A 28 6.67 7.40 -2.51
N GLY A 29 5.83 8.15 -3.23
CA GLY A 29 4.52 8.54 -2.72
C GLY A 29 3.64 7.35 -2.40
N PHE A 30 3.64 6.33 -3.28
CA PHE A 30 2.84 5.12 -3.12
C PHE A 30 3.31 4.33 -1.91
N THR A 31 4.63 4.13 -1.79
CA THR A 31 5.24 3.47 -0.64
C THR A 31 4.88 4.17 0.67
N GLY A 32 5.03 5.49 0.72
CA GLY A 32 4.66 6.28 1.90
C GLY A 32 3.17 6.19 2.23
N PHE A 33 2.31 6.23 1.22
CA PHE A 33 0.87 6.08 1.42
C PHE A 33 0.51 4.67 1.92
N THR A 34 1.08 3.62 1.34
CA THR A 34 0.91 2.23 1.79
C THR A 34 1.36 2.03 3.24
N LEU A 35 2.45 2.66 3.67
CA LEU A 35 2.89 2.63 5.06
C LEU A 35 1.85 3.26 6.01
N VAL A 36 1.31 4.43 5.65
CA VAL A 36 0.30 5.13 6.45
C VAL A 36 -0.99 4.31 6.56
N THR A 37 -1.34 3.57 5.51
CA THR A 37 -2.58 2.77 5.47
C THR A 37 -2.41 1.37 6.04
N ALA A 38 -1.18 0.89 6.24
CA ALA A 38 -0.89 -0.47 6.69
C ALA A 38 -1.63 -0.82 7.98
N MET A 39 -1.64 0.09 8.97
CA MET A 39 -2.25 -0.16 10.28
C MET A 39 -3.76 0.14 10.35
N LEU A 40 -4.43 0.41 9.21
CA LEU A 40 -5.86 0.72 9.23
C LEU A 40 -6.76 -0.44 9.69
N PRO A 41 -6.49 -1.72 9.39
CA PRO A 41 -7.27 -2.82 9.94
C PRO A 41 -7.33 -2.80 11.48
N ASP A 42 -6.19 -2.52 12.13
CA ASP A 42 -6.05 -2.39 13.60
C ASP A 42 -6.75 -1.18 14.21
N SER A 43 -7.34 -0.29 13.41
CA SER A 43 -8.24 0.73 13.95
C SER A 43 -9.42 0.11 14.71
N ASP A 44 -9.75 -1.16 14.46
CA ASP A 44 -10.71 -1.93 15.23
C ASP A 44 -10.37 -2.06 16.72
N LEU A 45 -9.09 -2.02 17.11
CA LEU A 45 -8.67 -2.05 18.51
C LEU A 45 -9.23 -0.87 19.30
N VAL A 46 -9.36 0.29 18.62
CA VAL A 46 -9.99 1.49 19.17
C VAL A 46 -11.50 1.45 18.95
N LEU A 47 -11.97 1.08 17.76
CA LEU A 47 -13.41 1.09 17.43
C LEU A 47 -14.23 0.11 18.27
N GLN A 48 -13.67 -1.04 18.66
CA GLN A 48 -14.34 -2.04 19.50
C GLN A 48 -14.75 -1.50 20.87
N HIS A 49 -14.19 -0.35 21.30
CA HIS A 49 -14.59 0.33 22.54
C HIS A 49 -15.92 1.09 22.38
N TYR A 50 -16.36 1.34 21.15
CA TYR A 50 -17.52 2.18 20.82
C TYR A 50 -18.55 1.48 19.93
N LEU A 51 -18.13 0.48 19.15
CA LEU A 51 -18.92 -0.23 18.15
C LEU A 51 -18.78 -1.74 18.35
N PRO A 52 -19.76 -2.56 17.92
CA PRO A 52 -19.69 -4.02 17.99
C PRO A 52 -18.78 -4.60 16.89
N VAL A 53 -17.51 -4.19 16.90
CA VAL A 53 -16.45 -4.71 16.03
C VAL A 53 -15.51 -5.55 16.88
N SER A 54 -15.03 -6.66 16.35
CA SER A 54 -14.02 -7.49 17.01
C SER A 54 -12.70 -7.34 16.27
N HIS A 55 -11.60 -7.24 17.02
CA HIS A 55 -10.27 -7.37 16.46
C HIS A 55 -10.11 -8.74 15.78
N HIS A 56 -9.43 -8.77 14.62
CA HIS A 56 -9.40 -9.91 13.69
C HIS A 56 -10.77 -10.32 13.09
N GLY A 57 -11.78 -9.46 13.21
CA GLY A 57 -13.10 -9.63 12.61
C GLY A 57 -13.18 -9.10 11.18
N VAL A 58 -14.28 -8.42 10.86
CA VAL A 58 -14.60 -7.94 9.49
C VAL A 58 -13.49 -7.05 8.90
N THR A 59 -12.87 -6.22 9.72
CA THR A 59 -11.77 -5.30 9.36
C THR A 59 -10.52 -6.00 8.82
N HIS A 60 -10.31 -7.26 9.20
CA HIS A 60 -9.18 -8.11 8.79
C HIS A 60 -9.57 -9.10 7.67
N THR A 61 -10.59 -8.76 6.88
CA THR A 61 -10.99 -9.55 5.69
C THR A 61 -10.53 -8.87 4.41
N VAL A 62 -10.12 -9.69 3.43
CA VAL A 62 -9.71 -9.19 2.10
C VAL A 62 -10.86 -8.45 1.43
N LEU A 63 -12.10 -8.93 1.61
CA LEU A 63 -13.28 -8.29 1.04
C LEU A 63 -13.50 -6.90 1.64
N PHE A 64 -13.45 -6.75 2.96
CA PHE A 64 -13.62 -5.45 3.61
C PHE A 64 -12.55 -4.47 3.17
N VAL A 65 -11.27 -4.87 3.21
CA VAL A 65 -10.16 -4.02 2.77
C VAL A 65 -10.34 -3.60 1.31
N ALA A 66 -10.73 -4.52 0.42
CA ALA A 66 -10.97 -4.20 -0.99
C ALA A 66 -12.11 -3.19 -1.19
N LEU A 67 -13.25 -3.40 -0.51
CA LEU A 67 -14.39 -2.50 -0.60
C LEU A 67 -14.06 -1.10 -0.07
N VAL A 68 -13.45 -1.00 1.11
CA VAL A 68 -13.04 0.27 1.71
C VAL A 68 -12.02 0.99 0.83
N SER A 69 -11.08 0.25 0.22
CA SER A 69 -10.08 0.80 -0.69
C SER A 69 -10.71 1.42 -1.93
N VAL A 70 -11.63 0.71 -2.59
CA VAL A 70 -12.34 1.20 -3.78
C VAL A 70 -13.19 2.42 -3.45
N LEU A 71 -13.96 2.37 -2.36
CA LEU A 71 -14.81 3.47 -1.93
C LEU A 71 -13.97 4.71 -1.58
N SER A 72 -12.90 4.53 -0.81
CA SER A 72 -11.99 5.61 -0.44
C SER A 72 -11.26 6.19 -1.65
N GLY A 73 -10.85 5.34 -2.60
CA GLY A 73 -10.25 5.78 -3.85
C GLY A 73 -11.22 6.60 -4.70
N ALA A 74 -12.50 6.19 -4.78
CA ALA A 74 -13.53 6.95 -5.49
C ALA A 74 -13.77 8.32 -4.83
N VAL A 75 -13.83 8.37 -3.50
CA VAL A 75 -13.94 9.63 -2.74
C VAL A 75 -12.71 10.51 -2.98
N ALA A 76 -11.50 9.96 -2.86
CA ALA A 76 -10.26 10.69 -3.10
C ALA A 76 -10.22 11.27 -4.53
N ALA A 77 -10.54 10.47 -5.54
CA ALA A 77 -10.58 10.90 -6.92
C ALA A 77 -11.59 12.03 -7.15
N ARG A 78 -12.79 11.93 -6.55
CA ARG A 78 -13.86 12.91 -6.72
C ARG A 78 -13.56 14.26 -6.06
N TRP A 79 -12.88 14.25 -4.92
CA TRP A 79 -12.75 15.44 -4.06
C TRP A 79 -11.33 16.01 -4.00
N LEU A 80 -10.29 15.18 -4.17
CA LEU A 80 -8.89 15.60 -4.03
C LEU A 80 -8.21 15.90 -5.37
N THR A 81 -8.66 15.34 -6.50
CA THR A 81 -8.01 15.55 -7.80
C THR A 81 -7.92 17.03 -8.17
N ALA A 82 -9.04 17.76 -8.10
CA ALA A 82 -9.06 19.19 -8.38
C ALA A 82 -8.15 19.94 -7.40
N HIS A 83 -8.20 19.58 -6.12
CA HIS A 83 -7.38 20.21 -5.08
C HIS A 83 -5.87 20.03 -5.34
N PHE A 84 -5.43 18.81 -5.65
CA PHE A 84 -4.03 18.51 -5.96
C PHE A 84 -3.53 19.28 -7.19
N ASN A 85 -4.37 19.37 -8.23
CA ASN A 85 -4.03 20.08 -9.45
C ASN A 85 -3.98 21.60 -9.26
N THR A 86 -4.95 22.18 -8.54
CA THR A 86 -5.00 23.63 -8.27
C THR A 86 -3.82 24.10 -7.41
N HIS A 87 -3.47 23.34 -6.37
CA HIS A 87 -2.41 23.75 -5.43
C HIS A 87 -1.02 23.23 -5.82
N ARG A 88 -0.90 22.48 -6.92
CA ARG A 88 0.37 21.89 -7.39
C ARG A 88 1.13 21.12 -6.30
N TRP A 89 0.39 20.48 -5.39
CA TRP A 89 0.98 19.72 -4.27
C TRP A 89 1.88 18.59 -4.75
N ILE A 90 1.51 17.98 -5.86
CA ILE A 90 2.37 17.05 -6.59
C ILE A 90 2.98 17.87 -7.72
N ARG A 91 4.29 18.16 -7.62
CA ARG A 91 5.02 18.93 -8.64
C ARG A 91 5.20 18.08 -9.90
N SER A 92 4.15 17.97 -10.72
CA SER A 92 4.21 17.50 -12.09
C SER A 92 3.01 18.05 -12.87
N THR A 93 2.93 17.67 -14.13
CA THR A 93 1.76 17.79 -15.00
C THR A 93 0.44 17.49 -14.29
N THR A 94 -0.65 18.01 -14.84
CA THR A 94 -2.02 17.76 -14.36
C THR A 94 -2.28 16.26 -14.18
N ILE A 95 -2.72 15.88 -12.98
CA ILE A 95 -3.01 14.49 -12.61
C ILE A 95 -4.45 14.18 -13.00
N PRO A 96 -4.68 13.13 -13.81
CA PRO A 96 -6.03 12.73 -14.17
C PRO A 96 -6.74 12.04 -13.00
N THR A 97 -8.06 12.15 -12.94
CA THR A 97 -8.91 11.60 -11.88
C THR A 97 -8.73 10.09 -11.73
N GLU A 98 -8.54 9.38 -12.84
CA GLU A 98 -8.31 7.94 -12.90
C GLU A 98 -7.00 7.54 -12.21
N THR A 99 -5.97 8.39 -12.32
CA THR A 99 -4.71 8.17 -11.62
C THR A 99 -4.88 8.31 -10.11
N VAL A 100 -5.59 9.34 -9.64
CA VAL A 100 -5.87 9.52 -8.21
C VAL A 100 -6.69 8.35 -7.67
N PHE A 101 -7.72 7.91 -8.41
CA PHE A 101 -8.53 6.75 -8.07
C PHE A 101 -7.68 5.49 -7.92
N LEU A 102 -6.89 5.17 -8.96
CA LEU A 102 -6.07 3.96 -8.99
C LEU A 102 -5.01 3.99 -7.89
N PHE A 103 -4.32 5.12 -7.72
CA PHE A 103 -3.27 5.27 -6.71
C PHE A 103 -3.82 5.10 -5.29
N ALA A 104 -4.92 5.78 -4.96
CA ALA A 104 -5.52 5.71 -3.64
C ALA A 104 -6.11 4.31 -3.36
N THR A 105 -6.82 3.73 -4.34
CA THR A 105 -7.38 2.38 -4.21
C THR A 105 -6.28 1.35 -4.03
N ALA A 106 -5.27 1.35 -4.91
CA ALA A 106 -4.20 0.38 -4.86
C ALA A 106 -3.36 0.55 -3.59
N GLY A 107 -3.03 1.77 -3.17
CA GLY A 107 -2.22 1.98 -1.98
C GLY A 107 -2.91 1.57 -0.67
N LEU A 108 -4.22 1.84 -0.54
CA LEU A 108 -5.03 1.34 0.58
C LEU A 108 -5.13 -0.18 0.56
N LEU A 109 -5.39 -0.76 -0.61
CA LEU A 109 -5.52 -2.21 -0.77
C LEU A 109 -4.21 -2.92 -0.44
N THR A 110 -3.09 -2.42 -0.97
CA THR A 110 -1.74 -2.93 -0.68
C THR A 110 -1.44 -2.85 0.80
N GLY A 111 -1.74 -1.73 1.46
CA GLY A 111 -1.54 -1.56 2.90
C GLY A 111 -2.35 -2.58 3.70
N GLY A 112 -3.66 -2.62 3.51
CA GLY A 112 -4.53 -3.53 4.28
C GLY A 112 -4.29 -5.01 3.97
N VAL A 113 -3.98 -5.38 2.73
CA VAL A 113 -3.64 -6.78 2.40
C VAL A 113 -2.30 -7.18 2.99
N SER A 114 -1.29 -6.29 2.97
CA SER A 114 0.00 -6.57 3.60
C SER A 114 -0.13 -6.79 5.11
N HIS A 115 -1.06 -6.07 5.75
CA HIS A 115 -1.40 -6.23 7.16
C HIS A 115 -1.99 -7.60 7.46
N ILE A 116 -3.07 -7.96 6.76
CA ILE A 116 -3.71 -9.29 6.90
C ILE A 116 -2.69 -10.40 6.63
N PHE A 117 -1.79 -10.22 5.66
CA PHE A 117 -0.74 -11.18 5.34
C PHE A 117 0.28 -11.31 6.49
N ALA A 118 0.71 -10.22 7.10
CA ALA A 118 1.59 -10.23 8.26
C ALA A 118 0.94 -10.96 9.44
N ASP A 119 -0.33 -10.70 9.70
CA ASP A 119 -1.08 -11.38 10.75
C ASP A 119 -1.20 -12.88 10.51
N LEU A 120 -1.53 -13.28 9.27
CA LEU A 120 -1.62 -14.69 8.89
C LEU A 120 -0.33 -15.45 9.14
N LEU A 121 0.83 -14.86 8.82
CA LEU A 121 2.15 -15.48 9.02
C LEU A 121 2.55 -15.60 10.51
N SER A 122 1.90 -14.82 11.39
CA SER A 122 2.23 -14.71 12.82
C SER A 122 1.29 -15.49 13.75
N ALA A 123 0.30 -16.19 13.18
CA ALA A 123 -0.62 -17.05 13.94
C ALA A 123 -0.07 -18.49 13.95
N PRO A 124 0.06 -19.18 15.12
CA PRO A 124 -0.72 -19.06 16.35
C PRO A 124 0.13 -18.86 17.62
N ASP A 125 1.35 -18.31 17.54
CA ASP A 125 2.23 -18.17 18.72
C ASP A 125 1.49 -17.47 19.88
N ILE A 126 0.73 -16.40 19.60
CA ILE A 126 -0.04 -15.67 20.63
C ILE A 126 -1.31 -14.96 20.12
N ALA A 127 -1.65 -15.10 18.84
CA ALA A 127 -2.69 -14.30 18.18
C ALA A 127 -3.94 -15.11 17.85
N ALA A 128 -5.12 -14.49 17.95
CA ALA A 128 -6.38 -15.13 17.57
C ALA A 128 -6.35 -15.50 16.07
N PRO A 129 -6.80 -16.71 15.68
CA PRO A 129 -6.87 -17.11 14.28
C PRO A 129 -7.71 -16.13 13.44
N LEU A 130 -7.32 -15.90 12.18
CA LEU A 130 -8.01 -14.97 11.29
C LEU A 130 -8.83 -15.71 10.24
N ALA A 131 -10.01 -15.19 9.88
CA ALA A 131 -10.84 -15.69 8.78
C ALA A 131 -10.80 -14.68 7.59
N PRO A 132 -9.67 -14.59 6.86
CA PRO A 132 -9.42 -13.50 5.90
C PRO A 132 -10.40 -13.48 4.72
N PHE A 133 -11.05 -14.61 4.44
CA PHE A 133 -11.98 -14.81 3.32
C PHE A 133 -13.45 -14.80 3.74
N TRP A 134 -13.75 -14.46 4.99
CA TRP A 134 -15.12 -14.21 5.40
C TRP A 134 -15.74 -13.08 4.55
N PRO A 135 -17.02 -13.18 4.13
CA PRO A 135 -18.01 -14.22 4.47
C PRO A 135 -18.06 -15.41 3.51
N VAL A 136 -17.20 -15.45 2.48
CA VAL A 136 -17.22 -16.51 1.45
C VAL A 136 -16.68 -17.82 2.02
N TYR A 137 -15.62 -17.74 2.82
CA TYR A 137 -15.05 -18.88 3.56
C TYR A 137 -14.84 -18.47 5.03
N PRO A 138 -15.69 -18.96 5.94
CA PRO A 138 -15.73 -18.49 7.33
C PRO A 138 -14.69 -19.14 8.23
N GLU A 139 -13.96 -20.15 7.76
CA GLU A 139 -12.98 -20.85 8.58
C GLU A 139 -11.72 -20.01 8.79
N HIS A 140 -11.06 -20.25 9.92
CA HIS A 140 -9.80 -19.61 10.23
C HIS A 140 -8.64 -20.23 9.47
N ILE A 141 -7.71 -19.40 9.03
CA ILE A 141 -6.46 -19.80 8.39
C ILE A 141 -5.32 -19.50 9.36
N ILE A 142 -4.45 -20.47 9.54
CA ILE A 142 -3.30 -20.40 10.46
C ILE A 142 -2.04 -20.74 9.66
N ILE A 143 -1.07 -19.84 9.65
CA ILE A 143 0.23 -20.03 9.00
C ILE A 143 1.32 -19.61 9.99
N ASP A 144 1.95 -20.57 10.64
CA ASP A 144 2.94 -20.31 11.70
C ASP A 144 4.36 -20.22 11.15
N VAL A 145 4.77 -19.04 10.68
CA VAL A 145 6.10 -18.87 10.05
C VAL A 145 6.95 -17.83 10.78
N ILE A 146 6.35 -16.72 11.21
CA ILE A 146 7.06 -15.63 11.88
C ILE A 146 6.65 -15.53 13.35
N TYR A 147 7.64 -15.57 14.24
CA TYR A 147 7.42 -15.55 15.68
C TYR A 147 7.07 -14.15 16.19
N TYR A 148 6.08 -14.11 17.08
CA TYR A 148 5.60 -12.88 17.70
C TYR A 148 6.71 -12.27 18.57
N ASN A 149 6.95 -10.96 18.43
CA ASN A 149 8.01 -10.22 19.13
C ASN A 149 9.46 -10.67 18.86
N SER A 150 9.73 -11.47 17.82
CA SER A 150 11.12 -11.74 17.43
C SER A 150 11.76 -10.48 16.83
N PRO A 151 12.85 -9.94 17.43
CA PRO A 151 13.54 -8.77 16.87
C PRO A 151 14.07 -9.01 15.46
N ILE A 152 14.39 -10.25 15.12
CA ILE A 152 14.85 -10.64 13.79
C ILE A 152 13.72 -10.50 12.76
N TRP A 153 12.52 -11.01 13.07
CA TRP A 153 11.38 -10.90 12.15
C TRP A 153 10.86 -9.47 12.05
N ASN A 154 10.88 -8.73 13.15
CA ASN A 154 10.42 -7.35 13.18
C ASN A 154 11.41 -6.38 12.52
N PHE A 155 12.63 -6.29 13.06
CA PHE A 155 13.61 -5.31 12.61
C PHE A 155 14.51 -5.82 11.49
N GLY A 156 14.79 -7.12 11.43
CA GLY A 156 15.56 -7.71 10.34
C GLY A 156 14.78 -7.65 9.01
N LEU A 157 13.50 -8.03 9.02
CA LEU A 157 12.64 -7.89 7.83
C LEU A 157 12.47 -6.43 7.44
N LEU A 158 12.27 -5.52 8.42
CA LEU A 158 12.17 -4.09 8.16
C LEU A 158 13.45 -3.55 7.51
N ALA A 159 14.62 -3.93 8.02
CA ALA A 159 15.90 -3.54 7.45
C ALA A 159 16.08 -4.03 6.01
N VAL A 160 15.69 -5.28 5.73
CA VAL A 160 15.71 -5.85 4.36
C VAL A 160 14.75 -5.09 3.44
N ALA A 161 13.53 -4.81 3.90
CA ALA A 161 12.54 -4.09 3.11
C ALA A 161 13.01 -2.65 2.80
N VAL A 162 13.55 -1.94 3.79
CA VAL A 162 14.14 -0.61 3.59
C VAL A 162 15.31 -0.67 2.61
N ALA A 163 16.23 -1.64 2.78
CA ALA A 163 17.36 -1.82 1.87
C ALA A 163 16.91 -2.09 0.42
N LEU A 164 15.83 -2.85 0.23
CA LEU A 164 15.21 -3.08 -1.07
C LEU A 164 14.72 -1.77 -1.69
N HIS A 165 13.98 -0.94 -0.95
CA HIS A 165 13.52 0.36 -1.48
C HIS A 165 14.69 1.31 -1.79
N LEU A 166 15.76 1.29 -0.99
CA LEU A 166 16.97 2.08 -1.29
C LEU A 166 17.68 1.58 -2.56
N ALA A 167 17.76 0.26 -2.75
CA ALA A 167 18.33 -0.33 -3.96
C ALA A 167 17.49 0.01 -5.20
N LEU A 168 16.16 -0.11 -5.11
CA LEU A 168 15.24 0.25 -6.19
C LEU A 168 15.30 1.75 -6.51
N ALA A 169 15.34 2.61 -5.49
CA ALA A 169 15.52 4.05 -5.67
C ALA A 169 16.84 4.39 -6.39
N ARG A 170 17.91 3.65 -6.09
CA ARG A 170 19.23 3.83 -6.71
C ARG A 170 19.27 3.30 -8.15
N TYR A 171 18.51 2.24 -8.44
CA TYR A 171 18.40 1.63 -9.77
C TYR A 171 17.52 2.43 -10.73
N GLU A 172 16.36 2.94 -10.27
CA GLU A 172 15.49 3.86 -11.04
C GLU A 172 16.12 5.23 -11.33
N GLY A 173 17.32 5.49 -10.81
CA GLY A 173 18.19 6.55 -11.33
C GLY A 173 18.61 6.34 -12.79
N TYR A 174 18.36 5.15 -13.36
CA TYR A 174 18.50 4.80 -14.77
C TYR A 174 17.08 4.56 -15.34
N PRO A 175 16.52 5.48 -16.14
CA PRO A 175 15.08 5.54 -16.38
C PRO A 175 14.56 4.30 -17.13
N LEU A 176 13.64 3.56 -16.50
CA LEU A 176 12.71 2.70 -17.21
C LEU A 176 11.55 3.58 -17.71
N GLU A 177 11.16 3.44 -18.98
CA GLU A 177 9.96 4.11 -19.50
C GLU A 177 8.72 3.50 -18.86
N THR A 178 8.11 4.20 -17.89
CA THR A 178 6.88 3.76 -17.22
C THR A 178 5.65 4.52 -17.72
N ARG A 179 4.51 3.82 -17.86
CA ARG A 179 3.23 4.38 -18.32
C ARG A 179 2.67 5.51 -17.42
N TYR A 180 2.95 5.47 -16.11
CA TYR A 180 2.38 6.41 -15.13
C TYR A 180 3.41 7.42 -14.58
N ARG A 181 4.43 7.77 -15.38
CA ARG A 181 5.49 8.69 -14.95
C ARG A 181 4.90 10.05 -14.54
N ILE A 182 5.15 10.44 -13.30
CA ILE A 182 4.80 11.76 -12.74
C ILE A 182 5.97 12.73 -13.03
N GLY A 183 5.95 13.43 -14.18
CA GLY A 183 6.99 14.38 -14.63
C GLY A 183 6.82 14.85 -16.08
N GLU A 184 7.52 15.91 -16.49
CA GLU A 184 7.51 16.39 -17.89
C GLU A 184 8.12 15.33 -18.82
N ARG A 185 7.39 14.96 -19.89
CA ARG A 185 7.96 14.27 -21.04
C ARG A 185 8.70 15.36 -21.82
N GLU A 186 10.03 15.29 -21.88
CA GLU A 186 10.77 16.18 -22.78
C GLU A 186 10.15 16.04 -24.18
N GLU A 187 9.73 17.16 -24.76
CA GLU A 187 9.09 17.27 -26.09
C GLU A 187 10.04 16.90 -27.25
N SER A 188 11.09 16.11 -27.00
CA SER A 188 12.11 15.75 -27.98
C SER A 188 11.58 14.87 -29.12
N GLU A 189 10.43 14.21 -28.97
CA GLU A 189 9.87 13.37 -30.04
C GLU A 189 8.83 14.09 -30.91
N ALA A 190 8.25 15.20 -30.44
CA ALA A 190 7.28 15.96 -31.22
C ALA A 190 7.94 16.86 -32.28
N SER A 191 9.22 17.22 -32.11
CA SER A 191 9.96 18.01 -33.10
C SER A 191 10.54 17.18 -34.25
N ALA A 192 10.63 15.84 -34.12
CA ALA A 192 11.19 14.99 -35.16
C ALA A 192 10.17 14.66 -36.28
N ALA A 193 8.87 14.86 -36.05
CA ALA A 193 7.82 14.58 -37.03
C ALA A 193 7.40 15.81 -37.87
N VAL A 194 8.09 16.96 -37.73
CA VAL A 194 7.80 18.19 -38.47
C VAL A 194 8.80 18.42 -39.63
N TYR A 195 9.74 17.51 -39.83
CA TYR A 195 10.77 17.60 -40.89
C TYR A 195 10.92 16.35 -41.76
N ASP A 196 9.86 15.56 -41.95
CA ASP A 196 9.77 14.57 -43.03
C ASP A 196 8.50 14.77 -43.87
#